data_AF-A0A452C6B4-F1
#
_entry.id   AF-A0A452C6B4-F1
#
_cell.length_a   1.000
_cell.length_b   1.000
_cell.length_c   1.000
_cell.angle_alpha   90.00
_cell.angle_beta   90.00
_cell.angle_gamma   90.00
#
_symmetry.space_group_name_H-M   'P 1'
#
loop_
_entity.id
_entity.type
_entity.pdbx_description
1 polymer ?
#
loop_
_entity_poly.entity_id
_entity_poly.type
_entity_poly.pdbx_seq_one_letter_code
_entity_poly.pdbx_strand_id
1 'polypeptide(L)'
;MMLLLYEEGLRVVIHTSNLIHADWHQKTQGIWLSPLYPRIVHGTHRSGESTTHFKADLISYLMAYNAAPLKEWIDTIQEHDLSETNVYLIGSTPGRFQGNQKDNWGHFRLRKSVTAA
;
A
#
# COMPACT_ATOMS: atom_id res chain seq x y z
N MET A 1 -5.42 4.94 6.59
CA MET A 1 -4.07 4.49 6.19
C MET A 1 -3.09 5.58 6.58
N MET A 2 -1.97 5.19 7.18
CA MET A 2 -0.89 6.10 7.56
C MET A 2 0.38 5.69 6.81
N LEU A 3 1.08 6.68 6.27
CA LEU A 3 2.45 6.53 5.75
C LEU A 3 3.36 7.25 6.74
N LEU A 4 4.25 6.49 7.38
CA LEU A 4 5.07 6.98 8.49
C LEU A 4 6.54 6.87 8.08
N LEU A 5 7.15 8.00 7.75
CA LEU A 5 8.55 8.11 7.39
C LEU A 5 9.38 8.43 8.64
N TYR A 6 10.44 7.65 8.85
CA TYR A 6 11.41 7.78 9.94
C TYR A 6 12.82 7.96 9.38
N GLU A 7 13.77 8.23 10.27
CA GLU A 7 15.19 8.19 9.91
C GLU A 7 15.62 6.76 9.57
N GLU A 8 15.08 5.76 10.27
CA GLU A 8 15.42 4.34 10.12
C GLU A 8 14.69 3.65 8.95
N GLY A 9 13.64 4.25 8.40
CA GLY A 9 12.88 3.67 7.30
C GLY A 9 11.44 4.15 7.17
N LEU A 10 10.60 3.36 6.50
CA LEU A 10 9.19 3.66 6.22
C LEU A 10 8.29 2.58 6.84
N ARG A 11 7.13 2.99 7.35
CA ARG A 11 6.06 2.08 7.77
C ARG A 11 4.73 2.47 7.14
N VAL A 12 3.98 1.45 6.74
CA VAL A 12 2.61 1.57 6.26
C VAL A 12 1.67 0.96 7.30
N VAL A 13 0.65 1.72 7.70
CA VAL A 13 -0.40 1.25 8.60
C VAL A 13 -1.74 1.32 7.88
N ILE A 14 -2.41 0.18 7.72
CA ILE A 14 -3.77 0.11 7.17
C ILE A 14 -4.70 -0.29 8.32
N HIS A 15 -5.67 0.56 8.62
CA HIS A 15 -6.57 0.40 9.77
C HIS A 15 -7.98 0.89 9.42
N THR A 16 -8.95 0.54 10.26
CA THR A 16 -10.37 0.83 10.04
C THR A 16 -10.89 2.06 10.81
N SER A 17 -10.15 2.55 11.80
CA SER A 17 -10.56 3.69 12.64
C SER A 17 -10.45 5.05 11.95
N ASN A 18 -11.45 5.91 12.14
CA ASN A 18 -11.29 7.36 11.91
C ASN A 18 -10.35 7.98 12.96
N LEU A 19 -9.78 9.17 12.69
CA LEU A 19 -8.89 9.88 13.63
C LEU A 19 -9.66 10.74 14.64
N ILE A 20 -10.61 10.14 15.35
CA ILE A 20 -11.39 10.78 16.42
C ILE A 20 -11.45 9.87 17.65
N HIS A 21 -11.46 10.44 18.85
CA HIS A 21 -11.42 9.69 20.12
C HIS A 21 -12.39 8.50 20.17
N ALA A 22 -13.64 8.69 19.74
CA ALA A 22 -14.68 7.66 19.81
C ALA A 22 -14.34 6.38 19.03
N ASP A 23 -13.57 6.48 17.94
CA ASP A 23 -13.19 5.34 17.11
C ASP A 23 -12.04 4.52 17.68
N TRP A 24 -11.34 5.05 18.69
CA TRP A 24 -10.22 4.39 19.39
C TRP A 24 -10.57 4.00 20.83
N HIS A 25 -11.84 4.14 21.24
CA HIS A 25 -12.26 3.88 22.62
C HIS A 25 -12.94 2.51 22.79
N GLN A 26 -14.24 2.41 22.48
CA GLN A 26 -15.07 1.23 22.75
C GLN A 26 -15.61 0.60 21.44
N LYS A 27 -14.75 0.51 20.41
CA LYS A 27 -15.07 -0.16 19.15
C LYS A 27 -14.07 -1.28 18.89
N THR A 28 -14.54 -2.40 18.36
CA THR A 28 -13.65 -3.40 17.75
C THR A 28 -13.17 -2.87 16.41
N GLN A 29 -11.85 -2.68 16.28
CA GLN A 29 -11.21 -2.13 15.08
C GLN A 29 -10.05 -3.03 14.66
N GLY A 30 -9.71 -3.00 13.37
CA GLY A 30 -8.60 -3.75 12.79
C GLY A 30 -7.41 -2.86 12.47
N ILE A 31 -6.20 -3.40 12.67
CA ILE A 31 -4.95 -2.77 12.28
C ILE A 31 -4.06 -3.84 11.64
N TRP A 32 -3.56 -3.54 10.44
CA TRP A 32 -2.39 -4.19 9.88
C TRP A 32 -1.21 -3.23 9.99
N LEU A 33 -0.13 -3.72 10.59
CA LEU A 33 1.16 -3.02 10.70
C LEU A 33 2.14 -3.67 9.74
N SER A 34 2.68 -2.91 8.79
CA SER A 34 3.79 -3.39 8.00
C SER A 34 5.05 -3.63 8.85
N PRO A 35 6.03 -4.41 8.35
CA PRO A 35 7.41 -4.31 8.81
C PRO A 35 7.94 -2.86 8.71
N LEU A 36 9.10 -2.62 9.32
CA LEU A 36 9.86 -1.40 9.05
C LEU A 36 10.63 -1.61 7.74
N TYR A 37 10.29 -0.84 6.71
CA TYR A 37 10.92 -0.91 5.40
C TYR A 37 12.19 -0.06 5.39
N PRO A 38 13.39 -0.64 5.20
CA PRO A 38 14.62 0.14 5.13
C PRO A 38 14.69 0.94 3.82
N ARG A 39 15.48 2.02 3.81
CA ARG A 39 15.85 2.70 2.56
C ARG A 39 16.73 1.80 1.70
N ILE A 40 16.53 1.84 0.38
CA ILE A 40 17.38 1.18 -0.59
C ILE A 40 18.70 1.95 -0.66
N VAL A 41 19.83 1.24 -0.53
CA VAL A 41 21.16 1.84 -0.61
C VAL A 41 21.42 2.32 -2.04
N HIS A 42 21.83 3.58 -2.19
CA HIS A 42 22.17 4.17 -3.49
C HIS A 42 23.22 3.33 -4.23
N GLY A 43 22.94 3.01 -5.50
CA GLY A 43 23.79 2.16 -6.34
C GLY A 43 23.42 0.68 -6.33
N THR A 44 22.49 0.25 -5.47
CA THR A 44 21.92 -1.10 -5.57
C THR A 44 20.69 -1.10 -6.48
N HIS A 45 20.75 -1.84 -7.59
CA HIS A 45 19.58 -2.07 -8.46
C HIS A 45 18.69 -3.17 -7.86
N ARG A 46 17.96 -2.86 -6.80
CA ARG A 46 16.92 -3.72 -6.24
C ARG A 46 15.56 -3.08 -6.46
N SER A 47 14.57 -3.86 -6.87
CA SER A 47 13.19 -3.36 -7.01
C SER A 47 12.60 -2.95 -5.66
N GLY A 48 13.03 -3.61 -4.58
CA GLY A 48 12.41 -3.52 -3.27
C GLY A 48 10.97 -4.04 -3.27
N GLU A 49 10.65 -4.95 -4.20
CA GLU A 49 9.31 -5.50 -4.39
C GLU A 49 9.16 -6.83 -3.65
N SER A 50 7.96 -7.05 -3.12
CA SER A 50 7.51 -8.26 -2.45
C SER A 50 6.99 -9.32 -3.43
N THR A 51 6.93 -10.58 -2.99
CA THR A 51 6.27 -11.65 -3.76
C THR A 51 4.77 -11.41 -3.96
N THR A 52 4.16 -10.52 -3.17
CA THR A 52 2.74 -10.16 -3.26
C THR A 52 2.46 -8.94 -4.14
N HIS A 53 3.49 -8.35 -4.76
CA HIS A 53 3.41 -7.09 -5.53
C HIS A 53 2.88 -5.88 -4.74
N PHE A 54 3.00 -5.90 -3.42
CA PHE A 54 2.47 -4.86 -2.56
C PHE A 54 3.03 -3.46 -2.88
N LYS A 55 4.31 -3.33 -3.23
CA LYS A 55 4.91 -2.01 -3.52
C LYS A 55 4.28 -1.40 -4.78
N ALA A 56 4.24 -2.15 -5.87
CA ALA A 56 3.61 -1.72 -7.12
C ALA A 56 2.12 -1.44 -6.96
N ASP A 57 1.39 -2.27 -6.20
CA ASP A 57 -0.04 -2.08 -5.95
C ASP A 57 -0.31 -0.84 -5.08
N LEU A 58 0.50 -0.58 -4.05
CA LEU A 58 0.38 0.61 -3.21
C LEU A 58 0.67 1.89 -4.00
N ILE A 59 1.74 1.89 -4.82
CA ILE A 59 2.04 3.02 -5.71
C ILE A 59 0.87 3.24 -6.68
N SER A 60 0.35 2.17 -7.28
CA SER A 60 -0.80 2.25 -8.19
C SER A 60 -2.05 2.83 -7.51
N TYR A 61 -2.31 2.43 -6.26
CA TYR A 61 -3.39 2.98 -5.45
C TYR A 61 -3.24 4.48 -5.21
N LEU A 62 -2.04 4.96 -4.86
CA LEU A 62 -1.78 6.39 -4.65
C LEU A 62 -1.83 7.19 -5.96
N MET A 63 -1.30 6.63 -7.06
CA MET A 63 -1.32 7.27 -8.37
C MET A 63 -2.74 7.55 -8.87
N ALA A 64 -3.70 6.70 -8.54
CA ALA A 64 -5.10 6.85 -8.95
C ALA A 64 -5.77 8.14 -8.41
N TYR A 65 -5.23 8.74 -7.36
CA TYR A 65 -5.71 10.03 -6.84
C TYR A 65 -5.33 11.22 -7.73
N ASN A 66 -4.30 11.07 -8.58
CA ASN A 66 -3.76 12.13 -9.42
C ASN A 66 -3.50 13.45 -8.66
N ALA A 67 -2.94 13.35 -7.46
CA ALA A 67 -2.70 14.48 -6.57
C ALA A 67 -1.20 14.72 -6.36
N ALA A 68 -0.73 15.95 -6.60
CA ALA A 68 0.68 16.31 -6.49
C ALA A 68 1.30 15.99 -5.12
N PRO A 69 0.64 16.23 -3.96
CA PRO A 69 1.21 15.87 -2.66
C PRO A 69 1.45 14.36 -2.48
N LEU A 70 0.72 13.50 -3.20
CA LEU A 70 0.92 12.06 -3.14
C LEU A 70 2.09 11.59 -4.01
N LYS A 71 2.56 12.43 -4.95
CA LYS A 71 3.75 12.11 -5.75
C LYS A 71 5.00 12.04 -4.88
N GLU A 72 5.15 12.95 -3.92
CA GLU A 72 6.25 12.92 -2.94
C GLU A 72 6.26 11.62 -2.12
N TRP A 73 5.08 11.14 -1.72
CA TRP A 73 4.93 9.86 -1.03
C TRP A 73 5.22 8.66 -1.94
N ILE A 74 4.82 8.71 -3.21
CA ILE A 74 5.16 7.69 -4.21
C ILE A 74 6.68 7.60 -4.36
N ASP A 75 7.36 8.75 -4.49
CA ASP A 75 8.82 8.81 -4.64
C ASP A 75 9.51 8.28 -3.38
N THR A 76 9.00 8.65 -2.20
CA THR A 76 9.45 8.08 -0.92
C THR A 76 9.29 6.56 -0.89
N ILE A 77 8.14 6.01 -1.30
CA ILE A 77 7.92 4.54 -1.33
C ILE A 77 8.88 3.88 -2.33
N GLN A 78 9.16 4.51 -3.47
CA GLN A 78 10.10 3.99 -4.46
C GLN A 78 11.50 3.79 -3.89
N GLU A 79 11.94 4.68 -2.99
CA GLU A 79 13.24 4.63 -2.32
C GLU A 79 13.36 3.59 -1.19
N HIS A 80 12.28 2.89 -0.81
CA HIS A 80 12.28 1.91 0.28
C HIS A 80 12.12 0.47 -0.22
N ASP A 81 12.70 -0.48 0.53
CA ASP A 81 12.59 -1.91 0.27
C ASP A 81 11.37 -2.49 1.02
N LEU A 82 10.34 -2.83 0.25
CA LEU A 82 9.08 -3.40 0.74
C LEU A 82 9.02 -4.93 0.55
N SER A 83 10.15 -5.58 0.23
CA SER A 83 10.20 -7.00 -0.15
C SER A 83 9.68 -7.98 0.91
N GLU A 84 9.82 -7.65 2.19
CA GLU A 84 9.33 -8.45 3.33
C GLU A 84 7.80 -8.43 3.49
N THR A 85 7.07 -7.72 2.62
CA THR A 85 5.60 -7.72 2.68
C THR A 85 5.03 -9.08 2.28
N ASN A 86 4.19 -9.65 3.14
CA ASN A 86 3.57 -10.96 2.93
C ASN A 86 2.04 -10.92 2.76
N VAL A 87 1.49 -9.73 2.53
CA VAL A 87 0.06 -9.51 2.27
C VAL A 87 -0.18 -8.93 0.89
N TYR A 88 -1.33 -9.23 0.29
CA TYR A 88 -1.78 -8.60 -0.95
C TYR A 88 -2.59 -7.35 -0.64
N LEU A 89 -2.36 -6.27 -1.40
CA LEU A 89 -3.22 -5.09 -1.33
C LEU A 89 -4.48 -5.30 -2.18
N ILE A 90 -5.65 -4.98 -1.60
CA ILE A 90 -6.94 -4.94 -2.30
C ILE A 90 -7.51 -3.54 -2.11
N GLY A 91 -7.28 -2.69 -3.10
CA GLY A 91 -7.78 -1.31 -3.13
C GLY A 91 -9.05 -1.15 -3.96
N SER A 92 -9.77 -0.06 -3.70
CA SER A 92 -10.85 0.43 -4.56
C SER A 92 -10.62 1.90 -4.86
N THR A 93 -10.75 2.30 -6.13
CA THR A 93 -10.65 3.69 -6.57
C THR A 93 -11.85 4.01 -7.47
N PRO A 94 -12.36 5.25 -7.49
CA PRO A 94 -13.50 5.59 -8.34
C PRO A 94 -13.17 5.48 -9.83
N GLY A 95 -14.02 4.83 -10.61
CA GLY A 95 -13.84 4.73 -12.06
C GLY A 95 -14.73 3.70 -12.73
N ARG A 96 -14.68 3.67 -14.07
CA ARG A 96 -15.27 2.61 -14.90
C ARG A 96 -14.13 1.82 -15.53
N PHE A 97 -13.80 0.68 -14.94
CA PHE A 97 -12.68 -0.16 -15.39
C PHE A 97 -13.16 -1.22 -16.39
N GLN A 98 -12.46 -1.35 -17.51
CA GLN A 98 -12.77 -2.30 -18.59
C GLN A 98 -11.55 -3.15 -18.93
N GLY A 99 -11.79 -4.30 -19.58
CA GLY A 99 -10.73 -5.25 -19.94
C GLY A 99 -9.89 -5.65 -18.72
N ASN A 100 -8.56 -5.67 -18.90
CA ASN A 100 -7.62 -6.06 -17.86
C ASN A 100 -7.63 -5.14 -16.63
N GLN A 101 -8.11 -3.89 -16.77
CA GLN A 101 -8.19 -2.96 -15.64
C GLN A 101 -9.22 -3.39 -14.60
N LYS A 102 -10.18 -4.26 -14.96
CA LYS A 102 -11.19 -4.76 -14.01
C LYS A 102 -10.54 -5.47 -12.82
N ASP A 103 -9.44 -6.18 -13.05
CA ASP A 103 -8.78 -6.95 -12.00
C ASP A 103 -7.85 -6.12 -11.11
N ASN A 104 -7.76 -4.80 -11.33
CA ASN A 104 -6.92 -3.92 -10.52
C ASN A 104 -7.60 -3.49 -9.22
N TRP A 105 -8.94 -3.50 -9.15
CA TRP A 105 -9.68 -2.90 -8.04
C TRP A 105 -10.85 -3.75 -7.53
N GLY A 106 -11.25 -3.51 -6.29
CA GLY A 106 -12.46 -4.05 -5.67
C GLY A 106 -12.52 -5.58 -5.64
N HIS A 107 -13.73 -6.13 -5.78
CA HIS A 107 -13.95 -7.57 -5.67
C HIS A 107 -13.34 -8.38 -6.83
N PHE A 108 -13.08 -7.76 -7.99
CA PHE A 108 -12.35 -8.40 -9.09
C PHE A 108 -10.85 -8.56 -8.76
N ARG A 109 -10.25 -7.57 -8.09
CA ARG A 109 -8.90 -7.70 -7.54
C ARG A 109 -8.79 -8.84 -6.53
N LEU A 110 -9.75 -8.93 -5.60
CA LEU A 110 -9.82 -10.05 -4.66
C LEU A 110 -9.86 -11.41 -5.39
N ARG A 111 -10.75 -11.55 -6.37
CA ARG A 111 -10.85 -12.76 -7.19
C ARG A 111 -9.50 -13.14 -7.80
N LYS A 112 -8.81 -12.19 -8.45
CA LYS A 112 -7.51 -12.43 -9.10
C LYS A 112 -6.45 -12.86 -8.08
N SER A 113 -6.36 -12.19 -6.94
CA SER A 113 -5.39 -12.51 -5.89
C SER A 113 -5.59 -13.91 -5.30
N VAL A 114 -6.84 -14.34 -5.09
CA VAL A 114 -7.14 -15.68 -4.56
C VAL A 114 -6.93 -16.78 -5.60
N THR A 115 -7.19 -16.52 -6.88
CA THR A 115 -6.98 -17.52 -7.94
C THR A 115 -5.50 -17.70 -8.32
N ALA A 116 -4.64 -16.75 -7.98
CA ALA A 116 -3.22 -16.77 -8.29
C ALA A 116 -2.34 -17.24 -7.12
N ALA A 117 -2.91 -17.36 -5.91
CA ALA A 117 -2.27 -17.91 -4.72
C ALA A 117 -2.42 -19.43 -4.67
#